data_AF-A0A2N5JLU2-F1
#
_entry.id   AF-A0A2N5JLU2-F1
#
_cell.length_a   1.000
_cell.length_b   1.000
_cell.length_c   1.000
_cell.angle_alpha   90.00
_cell.angle_beta   90.00
_cell.angle_gamma   90.00
#
_symmetry.space_group_name_H-M   'P 1'
#
loop_
_entity.id
_entity.type
_entity.pdbx_description
1 polymer ?
#
loop_
_entity_poly.entity_id
_entity_poly.type
_entity_poly.pdbx_seq_one_letter_code
_entity_poly.pdbx_strand_id
1 'polypeptide(L)'
;MELTEQDVTRSIIGTIGDIDSYRLPDARGYTALTRYLIGDDADTRQALREQVLGTTIADFRAFAEVLEQVRTQGIVAVLGSAEQIAAANAQQPNLLTKVKVL
;
A
#
# COMPACT_ATOMS: atom_id res chain seq x y z
N MET A 1 6.15 18.35 -8.07
CA MET A 1 6.30 18.71 -6.66
C MET A 1 7.63 18.11 -6.22
N GLU A 2 8.55 18.92 -5.72
CA GLU A 2 9.88 18.44 -5.32
C GLU A 2 9.82 17.88 -3.90
N LEU A 3 10.28 16.65 -3.69
CA LEU A 3 10.28 15.99 -2.38
C LEU A 3 11.44 16.50 -1.54
N THR A 4 11.16 16.99 -0.33
CA THR A 4 12.20 17.48 0.58
C THR A 4 12.67 16.37 1.54
N GLU A 5 13.86 16.53 2.12
CA GLU A 5 14.35 15.61 3.17
C GLU A 5 13.42 15.54 4.39
N GLN A 6 12.73 16.64 4.70
CA GLN A 6 11.74 16.68 5.78
C GLN A 6 10.51 15.82 5.48
N ASP A 7 10.08 15.79 4.21
CA ASP A 7 8.96 14.95 3.79
C ASP A 7 9.31 13.46 3.92
N VAL A 8 10.51 13.07 3.48
CA VAL A 8 11.02 11.70 3.64
C VAL A 8 11.09 11.32 5.13
N THR A 9 11.66 12.19 5.96
CA THR A 9 11.76 11.95 7.41
C THR A 9 10.37 11.75 8.03
N ARG A 10 9.39 12.57 7.66
CA ARG A 10 8.02 12.44 8.15
C ARG A 10 7.37 11.13 7.70
N SER A 11 7.57 10.72 6.45
CA SER A 11 7.10 9.42 5.94
C SER A 11 7.70 8.26 6.73
N ILE A 12 9.03 8.28 6.98
CA ILE A 12 9.72 7.28 7.80
C ILE A 12 9.10 7.20 9.21
N ILE A 13 8.92 8.34 9.87
CA ILE A 13 8.29 8.39 11.20
C ILE A 13 6.89 7.79 11.18
N GLY A 14 6.07 8.11 10.17
CA GLY A 14 4.74 7.54 10.01
C GLY A 14 4.78 6.02 9.88
N THR A 15 5.62 5.51 8.99
CA THR A 15 5.77 4.06 8.78
C THR A 15 6.27 3.32 10.02
N ILE A 16 7.26 3.88 10.74
CA ILE A 16 7.73 3.29 12.01
C ILE A 16 6.61 3.33 13.07
N GLY A 17 5.83 4.41 13.12
CA GLY A 17 4.67 4.50 14.00
C GLY A 17 3.63 3.41 13.74
N ASP A 18 3.38 3.08 12.47
CA ASP A 18 2.47 1.98 12.09
C ASP A 18 3.06 0.61 12.47
N ILE A 19 4.36 0.38 12.26
CA ILE A 19 5.06 -0.86 12.62
C ILE A 19 5.04 -1.07 14.14
N ASP A 20 5.32 -0.02 14.91
CA ASP A 20 5.47 -0.03 16.37
C ASP A 20 4.18 0.37 17.10
N SER A 21 3.06 0.41 16.38
CA SER A 21 1.76 0.75 16.96
C SER A 21 1.46 -0.12 18.17
N TYR A 22 1.02 0.53 19.24
CA TYR A 22 0.68 -0.15 20.49
C TYR A 22 -0.43 -1.18 20.26
N ARG A 23 -0.23 -2.38 20.81
CA ARG A 23 -1.20 -3.48 20.75
C ARG A 23 -1.49 -3.99 22.15
N LEU A 24 -2.77 -4.27 22.41
CA LEU A 24 -3.24 -5.02 23.58
C LEU A 24 -2.73 -6.47 23.54
N PRO A 25 -2.73 -7.20 24.67
CA PRO A 25 -2.14 -8.54 24.75
C PRO A 25 -2.71 -9.56 23.74
N ASP A 26 -4.02 -9.52 23.52
CA ASP A 26 -4.74 -10.36 22.55
C ASP A 26 -4.28 -10.07 21.11
N ALA A 27 -4.23 -8.79 20.73
CA ALA A 27 -3.75 -8.36 19.42
C ALA A 27 -2.27 -8.72 19.19
N ARG A 28 -1.43 -8.68 20.23
CA ARG A 28 -0.04 -9.16 20.17
C ARG A 28 0.02 -10.66 19.89
N GLY A 29 -0.81 -11.44 20.59
CA GLY A 29 -0.90 -12.89 20.38
C GLY A 29 -1.35 -13.26 18.97
N TYR A 30 -2.40 -12.61 18.47
CA TYR A 30 -2.88 -12.81 17.10
C TYR A 30 -1.81 -12.45 16.06
N THR A 31 -1.11 -11.33 16.25
CA THR A 31 0.00 -10.93 15.37
C THR A 31 1.12 -11.97 15.36
N ALA A 32 1.52 -12.47 16.54
CA ALA A 32 2.55 -13.49 16.65
C ALA A 32 2.16 -14.78 15.92
N LEU A 33 0.90 -15.20 16.03
CA LEU A 33 0.37 -16.35 15.29
C LEU A 33 0.43 -16.13 13.78
N THR A 34 -0.07 -15.00 13.27
CA THR A 34 -0.04 -14.70 11.84
C THR A 34 1.39 -14.73 11.31
N ARG A 35 2.33 -14.11 12.03
CA ARG A 35 3.76 -14.12 11.68
C ARG A 35 4.34 -15.52 11.60
N TYR A 36 4.03 -16.35 12.60
CA TYR A 36 4.45 -17.74 12.62
C TYR A 36 3.91 -18.52 11.40
N LEU A 37 2.64 -18.33 11.06
CA LEU A 37 2.01 -19.03 9.93
C LEU A 37 2.57 -18.62 8.56
N ILE A 38 2.97 -17.36 8.40
CA ILE A 38 3.54 -16.86 7.13
C ILE A 38 5.07 -16.93 7.08
N GLY A 39 5.72 -17.43 8.13
CA GLY A 39 7.18 -17.50 8.23
C GLY A 39 7.87 -16.14 8.37
N ASP A 40 7.19 -15.12 8.89
CA ASP A 40 7.78 -13.81 9.17
C ASP A 40 8.62 -13.88 10.45
N ASP A 41 9.94 -14.03 10.30
CA ASP A 41 10.89 -14.17 11.40
C ASP A 41 11.42 -12.82 11.94
N ALA A 42 12.15 -12.86 13.05
CA ALA A 42 12.64 -11.65 13.71
C ALA A 42 13.67 -10.89 12.87
N ASP A 43 14.53 -11.62 12.15
CA ASP A 43 15.61 -11.05 11.36
C ASP A 43 15.06 -10.33 10.13
N THR A 44 14.08 -10.91 9.45
CA THR A 44 13.35 -10.31 8.33
C THR A 44 12.66 -9.01 8.76
N ARG A 45 12.00 -9.00 9.93
CA ARG A 45 11.40 -7.78 10.47
C ARG A 45 12.41 -6.72 10.84
N GLN A 46 13.56 -7.13 11.37
CA GLN A 46 14.62 -6.19 11.73
C GLN A 46 15.24 -5.56 10.48
N ALA A 47 15.52 -6.37 9.46
CA ALA A 47 15.99 -5.89 8.15
C ALA A 47 14.98 -4.93 7.50
N LEU A 48 13.68 -5.24 7.54
CA LEU A 48 12.64 -4.34 7.05
C LEU A 48 12.66 -3.00 7.79
N ARG A 49 12.79 -3.01 9.13
CA ARG A 49 12.86 -1.77 9.92
C ARG A 49 14.07 -0.93 9.52
N GLU A 50 15.23 -1.56 9.33
CA GLU A 50 16.45 -0.88 8.91
C GLU A 50 16.32 -0.28 7.50
N GLN A 51 15.66 -0.99 6.57
CA GLN A 51 15.35 -0.47 5.23
C GLN A 51 14.42 0.75 5.28
N VAL A 52 13.39 0.73 6.14
CA VAL A 52 12.50 1.88 6.35
C VAL A 52 13.29 3.07 6.89
N LEU A 53 14.12 2.86 7.91
CA LEU A 53 14.94 3.93 8.50
C LEU A 53 16.01 4.48 7.54
N GLY A 54 16.51 3.64 6.63
CA GLY A 54 17.50 3.99 5.62
C GLY A 54 16.92 4.53 4.31
N THR A 55 15.60 4.71 4.22
CA THR A 55 14.94 5.16 2.98
C THR A 55 15.38 6.57 2.59
N THR A 56 15.69 6.77 1.31
CA THR A 56 16.16 8.02 0.73
C THR A 56 15.20 8.57 -0.33
N ILE A 57 15.42 9.81 -0.76
CA ILE A 57 14.66 10.42 -1.88
C ILE A 57 14.80 9.59 -3.17
N ALA A 58 15.94 8.92 -3.39
CA ALA A 58 16.16 8.10 -4.57
C ALA A 58 15.21 6.89 -4.61
N ASP A 59 14.91 6.30 -3.45
CA ASP A 59 14.01 5.14 -3.35
C ASP A 59 12.56 5.51 -3.73
N PHE A 60 12.12 6.73 -3.41
CA PHE A 60 10.81 7.24 -3.86
C PHE A 60 10.73 7.35 -5.38
N ARG A 61 11.82 7.80 -6.02
CA ARG A 61 11.88 7.91 -7.49
C ARG A 61 11.92 6.53 -8.14
N ALA A 62 12.74 5.63 -7.62
CA ALA A 62 12.80 4.25 -8.08
C ALA A 62 11.43 3.54 -7.94
N PHE A 63 10.72 3.77 -6.84
CA PHE A 63 9.38 3.20 -6.66
C PHE A 63 8.35 3.80 -7.62
N ALA A 64 8.46 5.09 -7.97
CA ALA A 64 7.59 5.71 -8.98
C ALA A 64 7.71 5.03 -10.35
N GLU A 65 8.92 4.60 -10.74
CA GLU A 65 9.14 3.83 -11.98
C GLU A 65 8.42 2.48 -11.96
N VAL A 66 8.33 1.83 -10.79
CA VAL A 66 7.53 0.61 -10.61
C VAL A 66 6.03 0.92 -10.75
N LEU A 67 5.56 2.03 -10.17
CA LEU A 67 4.15 2.44 -10.23
C LEU A 67 3.69 2.79 -11.65
N GLU A 68 4.57 3.24 -12.54
CA GLU A 68 4.23 3.43 -13.96
C GLU A 68 3.73 2.16 -14.63
N GLN A 69 4.18 0.98 -14.17
CA GLN A 69 3.66 -0.30 -14.66
C GLN A 69 2.20 -0.49 -14.26
N VAL A 70 1.83 -0.11 -13.03
CA VAL A 70 0.44 -0.17 -12.54
C VAL A 70 -0.46 0.77 -13.33
N ARG A 71 0.04 1.93 -13.77
CA ARG A 71 -0.74 2.85 -14.64
C ARG A 71 -1.18 2.17 -15.94
N THR A 72 -0.37 1.25 -16.48
CA THR A 72 -0.63 0.61 -17.78
C THR A 72 -1.27 -0.77 -17.67
N GLN A 73 -0.98 -1.52 -16.61
CA GLN A 73 -1.41 -2.92 -16.42
C GLN A 73 -2.26 -3.14 -15.18
N GLY A 74 -2.56 -2.09 -14.42
CA GLY A 74 -3.33 -2.17 -13.20
C GLY A 74 -4.78 -2.62 -13.45
N ILE A 75 -5.29 -3.42 -12.52
CA ILE A 75 -6.71 -3.82 -12.52
C ILE A 75 -7.50 -2.72 -11.81
N VAL A 76 -8.49 -2.17 -12.51
CA VAL A 76 -9.39 -1.15 -11.95
C VAL A 76 -10.70 -1.79 -11.51
N ALA A 77 -11.02 -1.66 -10.23
CA ALA A 77 -12.30 -2.10 -9.65
C ALA A 77 -12.96 -0.94 -8.90
N VAL A 78 -14.23 -0.68 -9.20
CA VAL A 78 -15.00 0.42 -8.60
C VAL A 78 -16.38 -0.09 -8.20
N LEU A 79 -16.84 0.31 -7.00
CA LEU A 79 -18.21 0.12 -6.56
C LEU A 79 -18.96 1.44 -6.70
N GLY A 80 -20.10 1.45 -7.39
CA GLY A 80 -20.88 2.66 -7.63
C GLY A 80 -22.28 2.34 -8.13
N SER A 81 -23.10 3.38 -8.29
CA SER A 81 -24.46 3.20 -8.81
C SER A 81 -24.45 2.71 -10.26
N ALA A 82 -25.51 2.03 -10.68
CA ALA A 82 -25.62 1.53 -12.04
C ALA A 82 -25.55 2.66 -13.08
N GLU A 83 -26.11 3.81 -12.75
CA GLU A 83 -26.11 5.03 -13.57
C GLU A 83 -24.69 5.59 -13.73
N GLN A 84 -23.93 5.67 -12.64
CA GLN A 84 -22.55 6.18 -12.66
C GLN A 84 -21.62 5.26 -13.46
N ILE A 85 -21.75 3.94 -13.30
CA ILE A 85 -20.95 2.97 -14.07
C ILE A 85 -21.34 3.02 -15.56
N ALA A 86 -22.62 3.21 -15.86
CA ALA A 86 -23.06 3.40 -17.24
C ALA A 86 -22.50 4.68 -17.86
N ALA A 87 -22.51 5.79 -17.13
CA ALA A 87 -21.92 7.06 -17.58
C ALA A 87 -20.41 6.94 -17.82
N ALA A 88 -19.68 6.29 -16.93
CA ALA A 88 -18.24 6.05 -17.09
C ALA A 88 -17.93 5.21 -18.34
N ASN A 89 -18.66 4.10 -18.55
CA ASN A 89 -18.50 3.26 -19.74
C ASN A 89 -18.96 3.96 -21.04
N ALA A 90 -19.85 4.95 -20.96
CA ALA A 90 -20.22 5.76 -22.13
C ALA A 90 -19.10 6.72 -22.55
N GLN A 91 -18.34 7.25 -21.59
CA GLN A 91 -17.18 8.12 -21.87
C GLN A 91 -15.95 7.31 -22.32
N GLN A 92 -15.74 6.13 -21.74
CA GLN A 92 -14.68 5.20 -22.12
C GLN A 92 -15.26 3.80 -22.33
N PRO A 93 -15.60 3.44 -23.57
CA PRO A 93 -16.12 2.11 -23.89
C PRO A 93 -15.16 1.01 -23.44
N ASN A 94 -15.71 -0.05 -22.85
CA ASN A 94 -15.00 -1.22 -22.31
C ASN A 94 -14.06 -0.94 -21.12
N LEU A 95 -14.16 0.22 -20.48
CA LEU A 95 -13.36 0.52 -19.28
C LEU A 95 -13.69 -0.43 -18.12
N LEU A 96 -14.98 -0.61 -17.80
CA LEU A 96 -15.43 -1.40 -16.65
C LEU A 96 -16.31 -2.56 -17.09
N THR A 97 -16.02 -3.75 -16.56
CA THR A 97 -16.92 -4.90 -16.64
C THR A 97 -17.93 -4.83 -15.50
N LYS A 98 -19.23 -4.78 -15.82
CA LYS A 98 -20.28 -4.65 -14.80
C LYS A 98 -20.49 -5.98 -14.07
N VAL A 99 -20.36 -5.96 -12.75
CA VAL A 99 -20.77 -7.05 -11.86
C VAL A 99 -21.84 -6.50 -10.93
N LYS A 100 -23.06 -7.05 -10.99
CA LYS A 100 -24.13 -6.65 -10.08
C LYS A 100 -23.92 -7.36 -8.74
N VAL A 101 -23.76 -6.57 -7.68
CA VAL A 101 -23.64 -7.06 -6.32
C VAL A 101 -24.87 -6.54 -5.58
N LEU A 102 -25.86 -7.42 -5.39
CA LEU A 102 -27.24 -7.19 -4.89
C LEU A 102 -28.24 -6.67 -5.95
#